data_AF-A0A497GY18-F1
#
_entry.id   AF-A0A497GY18-F1
#
_cell.length_a   1.000
_cell.length_b   1.000
_cell.length_c   1.000
_cell.angle_alpha   90.00
_cell.angle_beta   90.00
_cell.angle_gamma   90.00
#
_symmetry.space_group_name_H-M   'P 1'
#
loop_
_entity.id
_entity.type
_entity.pdbx_description
1 polymer ?
#
loop_
_entity_poly.entity_id
_entity_poly.type
_entity_poly.pdbx_seq_one_letter_code
_entity_poly.pdbx_strand_id
1 'polypeptide(L)'
;MALLDRFSIQDVVVKPKAVAEIGQSLSEAIALMARQGIRELPVVDGRGKLVGYLSYKTLLRRRSLAPTAKVENVMLSPPRVREDEPLTRVVELMVENGLRAIPVVDRRGRLLGLVTRESLISVLPSIKPLAEKAAAEVMTENPIYVSEHDPVVRAIELMQRLGELTIPVVKESGSLLGQVRIDDAARALWRERERQTMGEVSGESVSPKVTCGSVAVPVASCRPEDSLGRVVELMQRFSSDICVVVDEDERPVGVIATSDLMDLLVEPHEGRRVYVTITGLHIEHPTVYDEIYRRLQPFITRLGKMGPGIPTSLSVHFEATRKSGTEAFYEVRVKLVTTKGVYTARSSDWNPMIALKEAMEILEDRIRREKKGKSRAS
;
A
#
# COMPACT_ATOMS: atom_id res chain seq x y z
N MET A 1 -5.00 0.44 28.06
CA MET A 1 -6.11 0.19 27.14
C MET A 1 -5.55 0.28 25.75
N ALA A 2 -5.80 -0.71 24.93
CA ALA A 2 -5.33 -0.75 23.56
C ALA A 2 -6.00 0.36 22.74
N LEU A 3 -5.30 0.88 21.72
CA LEU A 3 -5.75 1.99 20.88
C LEU A 3 -7.09 1.69 20.21
N LEU A 4 -7.31 0.41 19.89
CA LEU A 4 -8.48 -0.06 19.15
C LEU A 4 -9.57 -0.70 20.03
N ASP A 5 -9.35 -0.91 21.33
CA ASP A 5 -10.29 -1.61 22.24
C ASP A 5 -11.70 -1.00 22.29
N ARG A 6 -11.82 0.29 22.00
CA ARG A 6 -13.09 1.04 22.02
C ARG A 6 -13.85 1.00 20.70
N PHE A 7 -13.28 0.38 19.67
CA PHE A 7 -13.89 0.26 18.34
C PHE A 7 -14.18 -1.21 18.05
N SER A 8 -15.23 -1.42 17.28
CA SER A 8 -15.71 -2.72 16.82
C SER A 8 -15.60 -2.82 15.30
N ILE A 9 -15.73 -4.03 14.77
CA ILE A 9 -15.81 -4.22 13.31
C ILE A 9 -17.02 -3.48 12.73
N GLN A 10 -18.13 -3.38 13.49
CA GLN A 10 -19.35 -2.69 13.06
C GLN A 10 -19.12 -1.19 12.81
N ASP A 11 -18.16 -0.57 13.48
CA ASP A 11 -17.85 0.86 13.31
C ASP A 11 -17.16 1.16 11.97
N VAL A 12 -16.52 0.16 11.35
CA VAL A 12 -15.70 0.33 10.15
C VAL A 12 -16.08 -0.58 8.98
N VAL A 13 -17.01 -1.52 9.18
CA VAL A 13 -17.44 -2.42 8.11
C VAL A 13 -18.28 -1.67 7.09
N VAL A 14 -17.94 -1.85 5.82
CA VAL A 14 -18.65 -1.26 4.68
C VAL A 14 -19.28 -2.35 3.83
N LYS A 15 -20.40 -2.04 3.18
CA LYS A 15 -21.00 -2.95 2.21
C LYS A 15 -20.11 -3.01 0.95
N PRO A 16 -19.85 -4.21 0.39
CA PRO A 16 -19.15 -4.31 -0.89
C PRO A 16 -19.98 -3.61 -1.96
N LYS A 17 -19.33 -2.78 -2.79
CA LYS A 17 -19.99 -2.12 -3.94
C LYS A 17 -20.52 -3.14 -4.95
N ALA A 18 -19.80 -4.25 -5.11
CA ALA A 18 -20.23 -5.41 -5.87
C ALA A 18 -19.50 -6.67 -5.38
N VAL A 19 -20.00 -7.81 -5.84
CA VAL A 19 -19.38 -9.14 -5.68
C VAL A 19 -19.36 -9.83 -7.04
N ALA A 20 -18.41 -10.75 -7.23
CA ALA A 20 -18.46 -11.72 -8.31
C ALA A 20 -19.09 -13.02 -7.82
N GLU A 21 -19.72 -13.77 -8.73
CA GLU A 21 -20.22 -15.12 -8.45
C GLU A 21 -19.32 -16.16 -9.10
N ILE A 22 -19.21 -17.34 -8.50
CA ILE A 22 -18.56 -18.49 -9.14
C ILE A 22 -19.20 -18.77 -10.51
N GLY A 23 -18.38 -19.15 -11.48
CA GLY A 23 -18.82 -19.35 -12.85
C GLY A 23 -18.91 -18.07 -13.68
N GLN A 24 -18.77 -16.88 -13.08
CA GLN A 24 -18.58 -15.63 -13.84
C GLN A 24 -17.22 -15.64 -14.56
N SER A 25 -17.13 -15.00 -15.72
CA SER A 25 -15.86 -14.85 -16.43
C SER A 25 -14.99 -13.77 -15.81
N LEU A 26 -13.67 -13.92 -15.95
CA LEU A 26 -12.70 -12.94 -15.49
C LEU A 26 -12.89 -11.59 -16.18
N SER A 27 -13.24 -11.57 -17.47
CA SER A 27 -13.52 -10.34 -18.21
C SER A 27 -14.67 -9.54 -17.62
N GLU A 28 -15.77 -10.19 -17.25
CA GLU A 28 -16.92 -9.54 -16.59
C GLU A 28 -16.53 -8.98 -15.22
N ALA A 29 -15.76 -9.74 -14.44
CA ALA A 29 -15.26 -9.31 -13.14
C ALA A 29 -14.31 -8.10 -13.26
N ILE A 30 -13.36 -8.12 -14.20
CA ILE A 30 -12.45 -6.99 -14.46
C ILE A 30 -13.24 -5.77 -14.94
N ALA A 31 -14.21 -5.95 -15.82
CA ALA A 31 -15.07 -4.86 -16.29
C ALA A 31 -15.93 -4.28 -15.16
N LEU A 32 -16.41 -5.11 -14.23
CA LEU A 32 -17.11 -4.65 -13.02
C LEU A 32 -16.17 -3.85 -12.11
N MET A 33 -14.96 -4.36 -11.84
CA MET A 33 -13.93 -3.69 -11.04
C MET A 33 -13.56 -2.33 -11.64
N ALA A 34 -13.23 -2.31 -12.93
CA ALA A 34 -12.86 -1.11 -13.64
C ALA A 34 -14.01 -0.11 -13.68
N ARG A 35 -15.25 -0.53 -13.96
CA ARG A 35 -16.39 0.39 -14.04
C ARG A 35 -16.70 1.06 -12.70
N GLN A 36 -16.67 0.30 -11.61
CA GLN A 36 -17.08 0.76 -10.28
C GLN A 36 -15.92 1.26 -9.40
N GLY A 37 -14.68 1.25 -9.90
CA GLY A 37 -13.49 1.62 -9.11
C GLY A 37 -13.30 0.70 -7.91
N ILE A 38 -13.52 -0.61 -8.10
CA ILE A 38 -13.37 -1.63 -7.06
C ILE A 38 -11.99 -2.24 -7.20
N ARG A 39 -11.20 -2.17 -6.14
CA ARG A 39 -9.84 -2.75 -6.12
C ARG A 39 -9.78 -4.16 -5.58
N GLU A 40 -10.74 -4.50 -4.73
CA GLU A 40 -10.90 -5.79 -4.06
C GLU A 40 -12.34 -6.26 -4.28
N LEU A 41 -12.53 -7.35 -5.03
CA LEU A 41 -13.82 -7.89 -5.41
C LEU A 41 -14.04 -9.26 -4.73
N PRO A 42 -14.92 -9.35 -3.73
CA PRO A 42 -15.27 -10.63 -3.13
C PRO A 42 -15.93 -11.57 -4.15
N VAL A 43 -15.63 -12.86 -4.05
CA VAL A 43 -16.26 -13.92 -4.85
C VAL A 43 -17.14 -14.77 -3.93
N VAL A 44 -18.40 -14.92 -4.30
CA VAL A 44 -19.40 -15.67 -3.53
C VAL A 44 -19.98 -16.85 -4.33
N ASP A 45 -20.52 -17.85 -3.63
CA ASP A 45 -21.35 -18.88 -4.25
C ASP A 45 -22.81 -18.41 -4.41
N GLY A 46 -23.65 -19.23 -5.06
CA GLY A 46 -25.08 -18.92 -5.26
C GLY A 46 -25.92 -18.84 -3.97
N ARG A 47 -25.34 -19.08 -2.78
CA ARG A 47 -25.97 -18.88 -1.47
C ARG A 47 -25.43 -17.66 -0.73
N GLY A 48 -24.57 -16.87 -1.37
CA GLY A 48 -23.92 -15.69 -0.79
C GLY A 48 -22.77 -16.05 0.16
N LYS A 49 -22.28 -17.29 0.16
CA LYS A 49 -21.12 -17.69 0.96
C LYS A 49 -19.85 -17.18 0.31
N LEU A 50 -18.97 -16.56 1.08
CA LEU A 50 -17.66 -16.12 0.59
C LEU A 50 -16.79 -17.35 0.26
N VAL A 51 -16.34 -17.43 -0.98
CA VAL A 51 -15.47 -18.50 -1.48
C VAL A 51 -14.10 -18.00 -1.96
N GLY A 52 -13.94 -16.72 -2.24
CA GLY A 52 -12.65 -16.14 -2.61
C GLY A 52 -12.69 -14.62 -2.76
N TYR A 53 -11.61 -14.06 -3.31
CA TYR A 53 -11.54 -12.66 -3.75
C TYR A 53 -10.64 -12.49 -4.97
N LEU A 54 -10.89 -11.42 -5.72
CA LEU A 54 -10.04 -10.91 -6.79
C LEU A 54 -9.52 -9.54 -6.41
N SER A 55 -8.24 -9.29 -6.67
CA SER A 55 -7.61 -7.98 -6.43
C SER A 55 -6.86 -7.51 -7.66
N TYR A 56 -6.76 -6.19 -7.87
CA TYR A 56 -5.86 -5.67 -8.91
C TYR A 56 -4.43 -6.17 -8.72
N LYS A 57 -3.95 -6.29 -7.47
CA LYS A 57 -2.62 -6.83 -7.17
C LYS A 57 -2.44 -8.26 -7.71
N THR A 58 -3.44 -9.13 -7.56
CA THR A 58 -3.42 -10.51 -8.10
C THR A 58 -3.47 -10.50 -9.62
N LEU A 59 -4.36 -9.69 -10.20
CA LEU A 59 -4.56 -9.61 -11.64
C LEU A 59 -3.34 -9.07 -12.37
N LEU A 60 -2.65 -8.08 -11.80
CA LEU A 60 -1.45 -7.46 -12.38
C LEU A 60 -0.22 -8.38 -12.33
N ARG A 61 -0.11 -9.25 -11.31
CA ARG A 61 1.03 -10.17 -11.19
C ARG A 61 0.93 -11.37 -12.14
N ARG A 62 -0.27 -11.76 -12.55
CA ARG A 62 -0.49 -12.92 -13.42
C ARG A 62 -0.43 -12.50 -14.89
N ARG A 63 0.68 -12.82 -15.56
CA ARG A 63 0.81 -12.67 -17.02
C ARG A 63 -0.02 -13.76 -17.69
N SER A 64 -0.81 -13.40 -18.70
CA SER A 64 -1.57 -14.32 -19.57
C SER A 64 -2.79 -15.01 -18.94
N LEU A 65 -3.68 -14.24 -18.30
CA LEU A 65 -5.01 -14.74 -17.95
C LEU A 65 -5.95 -14.66 -19.17
N ALA A 66 -6.55 -15.79 -19.55
CA ALA A 66 -7.58 -15.80 -20.59
C ALA A 66 -8.80 -14.99 -20.11
N PRO A 67 -9.34 -14.05 -20.90
CA PRO A 67 -10.52 -13.26 -20.51
C PRO A 67 -11.74 -14.12 -20.18
N THR A 68 -11.83 -15.30 -20.79
CA THR A 68 -12.89 -16.30 -20.60
C THR A 68 -12.67 -17.21 -19.40
N ALA A 69 -11.49 -17.17 -18.75
CA ALA A 69 -11.22 -17.95 -17.55
C ALA A 69 -12.25 -17.61 -16.47
N LYS A 70 -12.68 -18.61 -15.72
CA LYS A 70 -13.64 -18.42 -14.63
C LYS A 70 -12.97 -17.81 -13.40
N VAL A 71 -13.70 -16.97 -12.67
CA VAL A 71 -13.18 -16.26 -11.50
C VAL A 71 -12.60 -17.21 -10.45
N GLU A 72 -13.21 -18.38 -10.25
CA GLU A 72 -12.78 -19.39 -9.28
C GLU A 72 -11.40 -20.00 -9.58
N ASN A 73 -10.94 -19.94 -10.83
CA ASN A 73 -9.61 -20.44 -11.21
C ASN A 73 -8.50 -19.40 -10.97
N VAL A 74 -8.88 -18.16 -10.66
CA VAL A 74 -7.95 -17.03 -10.51
C VAL A 74 -7.99 -16.47 -9.10
N MET A 75 -9.15 -16.53 -8.45
CA MET A 75 -9.37 -16.00 -7.10
C MET A 75 -8.38 -16.57 -6.09
N LEU A 76 -8.10 -15.76 -5.07
CA LEU A 76 -7.36 -16.19 -3.91
C LEU A 76 -8.35 -16.49 -2.78
N SER A 77 -7.94 -17.35 -1.85
CA SER A 77 -8.67 -17.56 -0.59
C SER A 77 -8.23 -16.47 0.40
N PRO A 78 -9.08 -15.48 0.75
CA PRO A 78 -8.68 -14.43 1.68
C PRO A 78 -8.77 -14.93 3.12
N PRO A 79 -7.89 -14.43 4.01
CA PRO A 79 -8.25 -14.32 5.42
C PRO A 79 -9.57 -13.56 5.55
N ARG A 80 -10.47 -14.07 6.38
CA ARG A 80 -11.78 -13.48 6.69
C ARG A 80 -11.95 -13.42 8.19
N VAL A 81 -12.77 -12.49 8.65
CA VAL A 81 -13.12 -12.34 10.06
C VAL A 81 -14.63 -12.43 10.24
N ARG A 82 -15.06 -12.83 11.42
CA ARG A 82 -16.44 -12.71 11.86
C ARG A 82 -16.69 -11.32 12.41
N GLU A 83 -17.95 -10.89 12.35
CA GLU A 83 -18.35 -9.57 12.85
C GLU A 83 -18.10 -9.35 14.35
N ASP A 84 -18.03 -10.42 15.14
CA ASP A 84 -17.79 -10.39 16.59
C ASP A 84 -16.31 -10.55 16.98
N GLU A 85 -15.40 -10.62 16.01
CA GLU A 85 -13.96 -10.63 16.29
C GLU A 85 -13.43 -9.22 16.64
N PRO A 86 -12.36 -9.12 17.44
CA PRO A 86 -11.74 -7.83 17.77
C PRO A 86 -11.21 -7.10 16.53
N LEU A 87 -11.32 -5.78 16.52
CA LEU A 87 -10.81 -4.96 15.42
C LEU A 87 -9.28 -5.06 15.26
N THR A 88 -8.57 -5.26 16.38
CA THR A 88 -7.12 -5.51 16.40
C THR A 88 -6.74 -6.69 15.50
N ARG A 89 -7.54 -7.77 15.49
CA ARG A 89 -7.31 -8.94 14.64
C ARG A 89 -7.35 -8.60 13.15
N VAL A 90 -8.22 -7.67 12.77
CA VAL A 90 -8.34 -7.20 11.38
C VAL A 90 -7.08 -6.45 10.97
N VAL A 91 -6.60 -5.52 11.82
CA VAL A 91 -5.38 -4.75 11.57
C VAL A 91 -4.17 -5.66 11.44
N GLU A 92 -4.00 -6.62 12.35
CA GLU A 92 -2.93 -7.63 12.28
C GLU A 92 -2.95 -8.39 10.95
N LEU A 93 -4.11 -8.96 10.58
CA LEU A 93 -4.25 -9.72 9.34
C LEU A 93 -3.91 -8.87 8.12
N MET A 94 -4.31 -7.60 8.09
CA MET A 94 -4.03 -6.69 6.99
C MET A 94 -2.54 -6.36 6.86
N VAL A 95 -1.88 -6.09 7.98
CA VAL A 95 -0.45 -5.74 7.99
C VAL A 95 0.40 -6.97 7.69
N GLU A 96 0.17 -8.09 8.39
CA GLU A 96 0.92 -9.35 8.20
C GLU A 96 0.88 -9.86 6.75
N ASN A 97 -0.28 -9.75 6.10
CA ASN A 97 -0.50 -10.33 4.77
C ASN A 97 -0.47 -9.27 3.65
N GLY A 98 -0.22 -8.01 4.00
CA GLY A 98 -0.27 -6.89 3.05
C GLY A 98 -1.61 -6.78 2.31
N LEU A 99 -2.71 -7.06 3.00
CA LEU A 99 -4.07 -7.02 2.46
C LEU A 99 -4.61 -5.59 2.48
N ARG A 100 -5.47 -5.27 1.51
CA ARG A 100 -6.16 -3.98 1.40
C ARG A 100 -7.60 -4.02 1.91
N ALA A 101 -8.19 -5.21 1.92
CA ALA A 101 -9.51 -5.45 2.49
C ALA A 101 -9.56 -6.84 3.13
N ILE A 102 -10.40 -6.98 4.16
CA ILE A 102 -10.72 -8.23 4.82
C ILE A 102 -12.24 -8.41 4.75
N PRO A 103 -12.72 -9.50 4.15
CA PRO A 103 -14.13 -9.84 4.19
C PRO A 103 -14.63 -10.15 5.60
N VAL A 104 -15.78 -9.60 5.94
CA VAL A 104 -16.51 -9.88 7.18
C VAL A 104 -17.64 -10.86 6.86
N VAL A 105 -17.72 -11.96 7.60
CA VAL A 105 -18.72 -13.01 7.39
C VAL A 105 -19.55 -13.28 8.64
N ASP A 106 -20.76 -13.82 8.43
CA ASP A 106 -21.57 -14.35 9.52
C ASP A 106 -21.05 -15.73 9.98
N ARG A 107 -21.69 -16.30 11.01
CA ARG A 107 -21.37 -17.66 11.52
C ARG A 107 -21.55 -18.78 10.49
N ARG A 108 -22.29 -18.54 9.40
CA ARG A 108 -22.52 -19.49 8.30
C ARG A 108 -21.56 -19.26 7.13
N GLY A 109 -20.65 -18.28 7.23
CA GLY A 109 -19.69 -17.91 6.20
C GLY A 109 -20.26 -17.05 5.08
N ARG A 110 -21.46 -16.51 5.24
CA ARG A 110 -22.06 -15.57 4.28
C ARG A 110 -21.40 -14.21 4.41
N LEU A 111 -21.12 -13.58 3.27
CA LEU A 111 -20.50 -12.26 3.24
C LEU A 111 -21.46 -11.21 3.81
N LEU A 112 -21.03 -10.52 4.87
CA LEU A 112 -21.74 -9.39 5.47
C LEU A 112 -21.22 -8.06 4.95
N GLY A 113 -19.91 -7.96 4.77
CA GLY A 113 -19.25 -6.70 4.44
C GLY A 113 -17.77 -6.85 4.16
N LEU A 114 -17.09 -5.72 4.02
CA LEU A 114 -15.64 -5.60 3.94
C LEU A 114 -15.18 -4.61 4.99
N VAL A 115 -14.07 -4.90 5.66
CA VAL A 115 -13.25 -3.85 6.27
C VAL A 115 -12.14 -3.53 5.27
N THR A 116 -11.96 -2.26 4.92
CA THR A 116 -10.89 -1.82 4.01
C THR A 116 -9.87 -0.99 4.79
N ARG A 117 -8.68 -0.77 4.24
CA ARG A 117 -7.70 0.14 4.85
C ARG A 117 -8.29 1.53 5.04
N GLU A 118 -9.05 2.02 4.06
CA GLU A 118 -9.71 3.32 4.08
C GLU A 118 -10.74 3.43 5.20
N SER A 119 -11.51 2.36 5.45
CA SER A 119 -12.48 2.33 6.55
C SER A 119 -11.83 2.11 7.91
N LEU A 120 -10.66 1.47 7.99
CA LEU A 120 -9.90 1.37 9.24
C LEU A 120 -9.24 2.68 9.62
N ILE A 121 -8.57 3.36 8.70
CA ILE A 121 -7.90 4.63 9.03
C ILE A 121 -8.90 5.73 9.40
N SER A 122 -10.21 5.56 9.11
CA SER A 122 -11.24 6.52 9.51
C SER A 122 -11.40 6.67 11.02
N VAL A 123 -10.93 5.70 11.82
CA VAL A 123 -10.94 5.83 13.29
C VAL A 123 -9.74 6.60 13.84
N LEU A 124 -8.70 6.81 13.03
CA LEU A 124 -7.45 7.46 13.44
C LEU A 124 -7.68 8.88 13.98
N PRO A 125 -8.50 9.76 13.37
CA PRO A 125 -8.78 11.09 13.92
C PRO A 125 -9.36 11.07 15.34
N SER A 126 -10.05 10.00 15.74
CA SER A 126 -10.57 9.87 17.12
C SER A 126 -9.49 9.41 18.11
N ILE A 127 -8.36 8.87 17.64
CA ILE A 127 -7.23 8.43 18.47
C ILE A 127 -6.28 9.61 18.67
N LYS A 128 -6.59 10.47 19.66
CA LYS A 128 -5.89 11.75 19.92
C LYS A 128 -4.35 11.70 19.78
N PRO A 129 -3.63 10.75 20.42
CA PRO A 129 -2.17 10.71 20.29
C PRO A 129 -1.64 10.45 18.87
N LEU A 130 -2.44 9.82 18.00
CA LEU A 130 -2.11 9.63 16.59
C LEU A 130 -2.59 10.82 15.76
N ALA A 131 -3.82 11.27 16.00
CA ALA A 131 -4.45 12.36 15.25
C ALA A 131 -3.62 13.67 15.30
N GLU A 132 -2.96 13.95 16.42
CA GLU A 132 -2.17 15.16 16.64
C GLU A 132 -0.73 15.10 16.07
N LYS A 133 -0.27 13.94 15.60
CA LYS A 133 1.07 13.82 15.00
C LYS A 133 1.16 14.66 13.73
N ALA A 134 2.30 15.31 13.50
CA ALA A 134 2.55 16.03 12.27
C ALA A 134 2.81 15.06 11.11
N ALA A 135 2.40 15.43 9.90
CA ALA A 135 2.64 14.66 8.68
C ALA A 135 4.13 14.34 8.48
N ALA A 136 5.00 15.32 8.78
CA ALA A 136 6.45 15.19 8.72
C ALA A 136 7.01 14.07 9.63
N GLU A 137 6.33 13.71 10.71
CA GLU A 137 6.76 12.63 11.60
C GLU A 137 6.55 11.23 10.99
N VAL A 138 5.66 11.10 10.00
CA VAL A 138 5.22 9.80 9.47
C VAL A 138 5.56 9.60 8.00
N MET A 139 5.64 10.70 7.24
CA MET A 139 5.86 10.69 5.81
C MET A 139 7.14 9.95 5.41
N THR A 140 7.08 9.33 4.25
CA THR A 140 8.29 8.91 3.53
C THR A 140 8.78 10.11 2.72
N GLU A 141 9.99 10.58 3.01
CA GLU A 141 10.66 11.65 2.27
C GLU A 141 11.02 11.21 0.84
N ASN A 142 11.16 12.17 -0.08
CA ASN A 142 11.51 11.95 -1.49
C ASN A 142 10.52 10.98 -2.18
N PRO A 143 9.25 11.40 -2.33
CA PRO A 143 8.22 10.54 -2.88
C PRO A 143 8.51 10.21 -4.34
N ILE A 144 8.21 8.98 -4.75
CA ILE A 144 8.24 8.59 -6.16
C ILE A 144 6.96 9.07 -6.83
N TYR A 145 7.10 9.72 -7.98
CA TYR A 145 6.01 10.23 -8.80
C TYR A 145 6.31 10.05 -10.28
N VAL A 146 5.30 10.30 -11.11
CA VAL A 146 5.43 10.36 -12.58
C VAL A 146 5.24 11.79 -13.07
N SER A 147 5.83 12.10 -14.22
CA SER A 147 5.53 13.33 -14.96
C SER A 147 4.15 13.22 -15.60
N GLU A 148 3.46 14.35 -15.79
CA GLU A 148 2.21 14.43 -16.55
C GLU A 148 2.35 13.95 -18.00
N HIS A 149 3.55 13.98 -18.56
CA HIS A 149 3.86 13.51 -19.92
C HIS A 149 4.28 12.03 -19.98
N ASP A 150 4.51 11.39 -18.83
CA ASP A 150 4.85 9.98 -18.80
C ASP A 150 3.69 9.13 -19.34
N PRO A 151 3.97 8.03 -20.06
CA PRO A 151 2.93 7.09 -20.44
C PRO A 151 2.33 6.43 -19.19
N VAL A 152 1.01 6.21 -19.18
CA VAL A 152 0.31 5.54 -18.06
C VAL A 152 0.88 4.16 -17.73
N VAL A 153 1.44 3.46 -18.72
CA VAL A 153 2.12 2.18 -18.51
C VAL A 153 3.27 2.30 -17.49
N ARG A 154 4.04 3.40 -17.52
CA ARG A 154 5.09 3.68 -16.54
C ARG A 154 4.52 3.84 -15.13
N ALA A 155 3.38 4.51 -14.99
CA ALA A 155 2.69 4.62 -13.69
C ALA A 155 2.28 3.23 -13.16
N ILE A 156 1.75 2.34 -14.01
CA ILE A 156 1.39 0.97 -13.61
C ILE A 156 2.64 0.18 -13.18
N GLU A 157 3.76 0.30 -13.90
CA GLU A 157 5.02 -0.34 -13.54
C GLU A 157 5.54 0.11 -12.17
N LEU A 158 5.52 1.43 -11.91
CA LEU A 158 5.93 1.99 -10.63
C LEU A 158 4.98 1.56 -9.50
N MET A 159 3.66 1.59 -9.71
CA MET A 159 2.68 1.05 -8.76
C MET A 159 3.00 -0.40 -8.37
N GLN A 160 3.25 -1.27 -9.36
CA GLN A 160 3.62 -2.67 -9.11
C GLN A 160 4.90 -2.83 -8.30
N ARG A 161 5.93 -2.01 -8.60
CA ARG A 161 7.20 -2.00 -7.86
C ARG A 161 7.00 -1.57 -6.40
N LEU A 162 6.27 -0.48 -6.20
CA LEU A 162 6.01 0.11 -4.89
C LEU A 162 5.06 -0.75 -4.04
N GLY A 163 4.27 -1.63 -4.66
CA GLY A 163 3.18 -2.34 -3.98
C GLY A 163 1.97 -1.43 -3.68
N GLU A 164 1.95 -0.26 -4.30
CA GLU A 164 0.90 0.74 -4.17
C GLU A 164 0.02 0.79 -5.41
N LEU A 165 -1.24 1.19 -5.25
CA LEU A 165 -2.23 1.22 -6.34
C LEU A 165 -2.50 2.63 -6.85
N THR A 166 -1.69 3.58 -6.39
CA THR A 166 -1.85 5.01 -6.63
C THR A 166 -0.46 5.65 -6.68
N ILE A 167 -0.25 6.58 -7.61
CA ILE A 167 1.02 7.30 -7.76
C ILE A 167 0.77 8.80 -7.99
N PRO A 168 1.53 9.71 -7.37
CA PRO A 168 1.42 11.14 -7.64
C PRO A 168 1.85 11.46 -9.08
N VAL A 169 1.22 12.50 -9.64
CA VAL A 169 1.56 13.09 -10.93
C VAL A 169 2.04 14.51 -10.71
N VAL A 170 3.18 14.85 -11.30
CA VAL A 170 3.83 16.15 -11.18
C VAL A 170 3.90 16.83 -12.54
N LYS A 171 3.64 18.13 -12.57
CA LYS A 171 3.76 18.96 -13.76
C LYS A 171 5.22 19.10 -14.18
N GLU A 172 5.47 19.54 -15.41
CA GLU A 172 6.84 19.89 -15.84
C GLU A 172 7.49 20.97 -14.94
N SER A 173 6.69 21.89 -14.37
CA SER A 173 7.14 22.91 -13.41
C SER A 173 7.62 22.35 -12.07
N GLY A 174 7.41 21.06 -11.80
CA GLY A 174 7.75 20.40 -10.54
C GLY A 174 6.67 20.48 -9.46
N SER A 175 5.56 21.18 -9.70
CA SER A 175 4.43 21.23 -8.77
C SER A 175 3.47 20.06 -8.95
N LEU A 176 2.80 19.67 -7.87
CA LEU A 176 1.86 18.56 -7.84
C LEU A 176 0.67 18.83 -8.77
N LEU A 177 0.40 17.92 -9.70
CA LEU A 177 -0.78 17.97 -10.57
C LEU A 177 -1.97 17.21 -9.95
N GLY A 178 -1.72 16.02 -9.44
CA GLY A 178 -2.76 15.08 -9.05
C GLY A 178 -2.20 13.68 -8.77
N GLN A 179 -2.99 12.66 -9.06
CA GLN A 179 -2.62 11.25 -8.93
C GLN A 179 -3.18 10.42 -10.08
N VAL A 180 -2.52 9.31 -10.40
CA VAL A 180 -3.12 8.22 -11.17
C VAL A 180 -3.41 7.08 -10.20
N ARG A 181 -4.63 6.53 -10.25
CA ARG A 181 -5.00 5.29 -9.55
C ARG A 181 -5.02 4.13 -10.54
N ILE A 182 -4.80 2.92 -10.05
CA ILE A 182 -4.71 1.72 -10.89
C ILE A 182 -6.00 1.46 -11.68
N ASP A 183 -7.16 1.78 -11.10
CA ASP A 183 -8.47 1.60 -11.70
C ASP A 183 -8.75 2.65 -12.79
N ASP A 184 -8.26 3.88 -12.63
CA ASP A 184 -8.31 4.91 -13.68
C ASP A 184 -7.38 4.53 -14.86
N ALA A 185 -6.16 4.09 -14.53
CA ALA A 185 -5.19 3.62 -15.52
C ALA A 185 -5.72 2.40 -16.30
N ALA A 186 -6.26 1.40 -15.59
CA ALA A 186 -6.84 0.21 -16.20
C ALA A 186 -8.03 0.55 -17.09
N ARG A 187 -8.91 1.46 -16.66
CA ARG A 187 -10.07 1.92 -17.43
C ARG A 187 -9.64 2.65 -18.70
N ALA A 188 -8.62 3.51 -18.62
CA ALA A 188 -8.11 4.23 -19.78
C ALA A 188 -7.54 3.28 -20.84
N LEU A 189 -6.70 2.33 -20.42
CA LEU A 189 -6.14 1.31 -21.32
C LEU A 189 -7.21 0.38 -21.93
N TRP A 190 -8.28 0.10 -21.18
CA TRP A 190 -9.39 -0.72 -21.69
C TRP A 190 -10.16 -0.01 -22.81
N ARG A 191 -10.57 1.24 -22.59
CA ARG A 191 -11.33 2.04 -23.58
C ARG A 191 -10.59 2.20 -24.91
N GLU A 192 -9.28 2.23 -24.85
CA GLU A 192 -8.43 2.38 -26.02
C GLU A 192 -8.44 1.13 -26.92
N ARG A 193 -8.40 -0.06 -26.33
CA ARG A 193 -8.49 -1.33 -27.07
C ARG A 193 -9.81 -1.50 -27.80
N GLU A 194 -10.92 -1.02 -27.22
CA GLU A 194 -12.24 -1.02 -27.88
C GLU A 194 -12.25 -0.09 -29.10
N ARG A 195 -11.57 1.06 -29.05
CA ARG A 195 -11.48 1.98 -30.20
C ARG A 195 -10.63 1.41 -31.34
N GLN A 196 -9.56 0.68 -31.04
CA GLN A 196 -8.71 0.04 -32.06
C GLN A 196 -9.43 -1.10 -32.79
N THR A 197 -10.33 -1.82 -32.14
CA THR A 197 -11.05 -2.95 -32.74
C THR A 197 -12.21 -2.54 -33.66
N MET A 198 -12.72 -1.31 -33.54
CA MET A 198 -13.78 -0.77 -34.41
C MET A 198 -13.27 0.01 -35.63
N GLY A 199 -11.95 0.24 -35.77
CA GLY A 199 -11.41 1.30 -36.64
C GLY A 199 -10.53 0.90 -37.82
N GLU A 200 -9.55 0.01 -37.68
CA GLU A 200 -8.49 -0.09 -38.71
C GLU A 200 -7.96 -1.53 -38.90
N VAL A 201 -8.27 -2.10 -40.07
CA VAL A 201 -7.43 -3.09 -40.75
C VAL A 201 -6.60 -2.29 -41.76
N SER A 202 -5.65 -1.50 -41.27
CA SER A 202 -4.61 -0.91 -42.11
C SER A 202 -3.36 -0.75 -41.26
N GLY A 203 -2.30 -1.42 -41.70
CA GLY A 203 -1.06 -1.55 -40.96
C GLY A 203 -0.38 -0.21 -40.75
N GLU A 204 -0.40 0.25 -39.50
CA GLU A 204 0.75 0.76 -38.76
C GLU A 204 0.29 0.88 -37.29
N SER A 205 0.91 0.09 -36.40
CA SER A 205 0.55 0.09 -34.98
C SER A 205 1.02 1.39 -34.32
N VAL A 206 0.26 2.47 -34.48
CA VAL A 206 0.49 3.70 -33.73
C VAL A 206 -0.11 3.49 -32.34
N SER A 207 0.73 3.11 -31.38
CA SER A 207 0.35 3.07 -29.96
C SER A 207 -0.22 4.43 -29.55
N PRO A 208 -1.47 4.54 -29.10
CA PRO A 208 -1.94 5.79 -28.53
C PRO A 208 -1.24 5.99 -27.19
N LYS A 209 -0.68 7.18 -26.98
CA LYS A 209 0.11 7.50 -25.78
C LYS A 209 -0.82 8.09 -24.72
N VAL A 210 -1.61 7.26 -24.02
CA VAL A 210 -2.28 7.73 -22.80
C VAL A 210 -1.20 8.21 -21.84
N THR A 211 -1.23 9.51 -21.53
CA THR A 211 -0.28 10.11 -20.59
C THR A 211 -0.89 10.16 -19.19
N CYS A 212 -0.04 10.15 -18.17
CA CYS A 212 -0.45 10.26 -16.78
C CYS A 212 -1.29 11.51 -16.53
N GLY A 213 -0.95 12.65 -17.14
CA GLY A 213 -1.73 13.89 -17.04
C GLY A 213 -3.14 13.77 -17.59
N SER A 214 -3.35 13.00 -18.66
CA SER A 214 -4.68 12.81 -19.28
C SER A 214 -5.66 11.99 -18.43
N VAL A 215 -5.14 11.21 -17.48
CA VAL A 215 -5.94 10.38 -16.55
C VAL A 215 -5.80 10.82 -15.10
N ALA A 216 -5.01 11.87 -14.84
CA ALA A 216 -4.76 12.37 -13.50
C ALA A 216 -6.06 12.88 -12.89
N VAL A 217 -6.28 12.53 -11.63
CA VAL A 217 -7.38 13.02 -10.81
C VAL A 217 -6.83 13.79 -9.61
N PRO A 218 -7.65 14.63 -8.93
CA PRO A 218 -7.22 15.29 -7.71
C PRO A 218 -6.67 14.30 -6.67
N VAL A 219 -5.62 14.72 -5.95
CA VAL A 219 -4.94 13.96 -4.90
C VAL A 219 -5.06 14.68 -3.57
N ALA A 220 -5.07 13.93 -2.47
CA ALA A 220 -4.91 14.52 -1.15
C ALA A 220 -3.50 15.09 -1.00
N SER A 221 -3.37 16.34 -0.54
CA SER A 221 -2.08 16.96 -0.26
C SER A 221 -2.13 17.81 1.01
N CYS A 222 -1.02 17.83 1.75
CA CYS A 222 -0.90 18.54 3.02
C CYS A 222 0.48 19.19 3.18
N ARG A 223 0.62 20.06 4.18
CA ARG A 223 1.90 20.61 4.63
C ARG A 223 2.59 19.65 5.61
N PRO A 224 3.93 19.73 5.78
CA PRO A 224 4.66 18.92 6.76
C PRO A 224 4.12 19.02 8.20
N GLU A 225 3.64 20.19 8.60
CA GLU A 225 3.10 20.50 9.92
C GLU A 225 1.63 20.11 10.12
N ASP A 226 0.91 19.75 9.05
CA ASP A 226 -0.49 19.34 9.16
C ASP A 226 -0.62 18.05 10.00
N SER A 227 -1.71 17.95 10.74
CA SER A 227 -1.96 16.81 11.63
C SER A 227 -2.38 15.55 10.87
N LEU A 228 -2.11 14.35 11.40
CA LEU A 228 -2.58 13.11 10.77
C LEU A 228 -4.11 13.01 10.72
N GLY A 229 -4.81 13.63 11.66
CA GLY A 229 -6.28 13.77 11.58
C GLY A 229 -6.68 14.47 10.28
N ARG A 230 -6.01 15.58 9.96
CA ARG A 230 -6.22 16.33 8.70
C ARG A 230 -5.82 15.52 7.47
N VAL A 231 -4.72 14.79 7.53
CA VAL A 231 -4.28 13.88 6.45
C VAL A 231 -5.37 12.86 6.12
N VAL A 232 -5.94 12.19 7.12
CA VAL A 232 -7.01 11.20 6.93
C VAL A 232 -8.26 11.84 6.31
N GLU A 233 -8.68 13.01 6.79
CA GLU A 233 -9.81 13.74 6.21
C GLU A 233 -9.60 14.06 4.72
N LEU A 234 -8.41 14.52 4.35
CA LEU A 234 -8.04 14.80 2.96
C LEU A 234 -8.06 13.53 2.11
N MET A 235 -7.48 12.43 2.61
CA MET A 235 -7.49 11.14 1.92
C MET A 235 -8.91 10.65 1.65
N GLN A 236 -9.82 10.77 2.63
CA GLN A 236 -11.23 10.41 2.48
C GLN A 236 -11.94 11.32 1.46
N ARG A 237 -11.76 12.64 1.58
CA ARG A 237 -12.38 13.63 0.69
C ARG A 237 -12.01 13.40 -0.78
N PHE A 238 -10.76 13.06 -1.04
CA PHE A 238 -10.26 12.83 -2.40
C PHE A 238 -10.29 11.35 -2.83
N SER A 239 -10.80 10.44 -1.98
CA SER A 239 -10.77 8.99 -2.23
C SER A 239 -9.38 8.52 -2.66
N SER A 240 -8.38 8.91 -1.86
CA SER A 240 -6.96 8.81 -2.16
C SER A 240 -6.29 7.79 -1.23
N ASP A 241 -5.48 6.89 -1.80
CA ASP A 241 -4.71 5.91 -1.00
C ASP A 241 -3.43 6.52 -0.43
N ILE A 242 -3.09 7.72 -0.88
CA ILE A 242 -1.92 8.48 -0.48
C ILE A 242 -2.31 9.94 -0.18
N CYS A 243 -1.55 10.59 0.69
CA CYS A 243 -1.51 12.03 0.86
C CYS A 243 -0.09 12.52 0.54
N VAL A 244 0.03 13.43 -0.42
CA VAL A 244 1.31 13.98 -0.84
C VAL A 244 1.65 15.18 0.04
N VAL A 245 2.79 15.13 0.71
CA VAL A 245 3.29 16.25 1.50
C VAL A 245 4.04 17.20 0.57
N VAL A 246 3.65 18.47 0.57
CA VAL A 246 4.17 19.49 -0.37
C VAL A 246 4.76 20.71 0.35
N ASP A 247 5.83 21.27 -0.22
CA ASP A 247 6.42 22.55 0.21
C ASP A 247 5.62 23.76 -0.28
N GLU A 248 5.98 24.98 0.14
CA GLU A 248 5.25 26.20 -0.22
C GLU A 248 5.04 26.41 -1.72
N ASP A 249 5.95 25.89 -2.56
CA ASP A 249 5.91 25.93 -4.03
C ASP A 249 5.04 24.79 -4.64
N GLU A 250 4.30 24.06 -3.82
CA GLU A 250 3.51 22.87 -4.18
C GLU A 250 4.35 21.69 -4.73
N ARG A 251 5.65 21.66 -4.43
CA ARG A 251 6.52 20.54 -4.84
C ARG A 251 6.41 19.39 -3.84
N PRO A 252 6.33 18.13 -4.31
CA PRO A 252 6.30 16.97 -3.41
C PRO A 252 7.61 16.81 -2.63
N VAL A 253 7.53 16.86 -1.31
CA VAL A 253 8.65 16.60 -0.39
C VAL A 253 8.49 15.29 0.39
N GLY A 254 7.28 14.76 0.48
CA GLY A 254 6.98 13.48 1.12
C GLY A 254 5.68 12.85 0.64
N VAL A 255 5.42 11.62 1.07
CA VAL A 255 4.15 10.92 0.87
C VAL A 255 3.79 10.09 2.09
N ILE A 256 2.50 10.05 2.42
CA ILE A 256 1.91 9.18 3.45
C ILE A 256 0.89 8.29 2.74
N ALA A 257 1.11 6.98 2.74
CA ALA A 257 0.15 6.01 2.22
C ALA A 257 -0.78 5.48 3.31
N THR A 258 -1.92 4.90 2.92
CA THR A 258 -2.80 4.16 3.84
C THR A 258 -2.05 3.05 4.59
N SER A 259 -1.09 2.39 3.93
CA SER A 259 -0.18 1.40 4.54
C SER A 259 0.63 1.99 5.70
N ASP A 260 1.12 3.22 5.55
CA ASP A 260 1.87 3.92 6.59
C ASP A 260 1.01 4.20 7.83
N LEU A 261 -0.25 4.56 7.62
CA LEU A 261 -1.22 4.82 8.70
C LEU A 261 -1.66 3.51 9.38
N MET A 262 -1.78 2.43 8.62
CA MET A 262 -2.07 1.09 9.15
C MET A 262 -0.98 0.63 10.13
N ASP A 263 0.30 0.89 9.83
CA ASP A 263 1.40 0.54 10.73
C ASP A 263 1.30 1.24 12.11
N LEU A 264 0.65 2.42 12.18
CA LEU A 264 0.43 3.15 13.43
C LEU A 264 -0.70 2.54 14.29
N LEU A 265 -1.59 1.77 13.68
CA LEU A 265 -2.70 1.10 14.36
C LEU A 265 -2.31 -0.28 14.92
N VAL A 266 -1.10 -0.75 14.60
CA VAL A 266 -0.58 -2.03 15.08
C VAL A 266 -0.18 -1.91 16.55
N GLU A 267 -0.75 -2.77 17.37
CA GLU A 267 -0.46 -2.82 18.81
C GLU A 267 0.64 -3.85 19.13
N PRO A 268 1.47 -3.58 20.14
CA PRO A 268 2.40 -4.58 20.64
C PRO A 268 1.65 -5.71 21.35
N HIS A 269 1.92 -6.97 20.98
CA HIS A 269 1.37 -8.15 21.65
C HIS A 269 2.46 -8.92 22.42
N GLU A 270 2.11 -9.50 23.57
CA GLU A 270 3.00 -10.37 24.33
C GLU A 270 3.40 -11.59 23.47
N GLY A 271 4.69 -11.69 23.13
CA GLY A 271 5.27 -12.82 22.39
C GLY A 271 5.62 -12.57 20.92
N ARG A 272 5.07 -11.54 20.27
CA ARG A 272 5.47 -11.12 18.91
C ARG A 272 6.29 -9.83 18.99
N ARG A 273 7.57 -9.89 18.59
CA ARG A 273 8.54 -8.83 18.87
C ARG A 273 8.42 -7.61 17.94
N VAL A 274 8.12 -7.80 16.64
CA VAL A 274 7.94 -6.76 15.61
C VAL A 274 7.24 -7.39 14.38
N TYR A 275 6.24 -6.73 13.78
CA TYR A 275 5.68 -7.12 12.48
C TYR A 275 6.65 -6.73 11.36
N VAL A 276 7.05 -7.68 10.51
CA VAL A 276 8.04 -7.41 9.45
C VAL A 276 7.37 -7.53 8.09
N THR A 277 7.39 -6.43 7.34
CA THR A 277 6.85 -6.37 5.97
C THR A 277 8.02 -6.20 5.00
N ILE A 278 8.09 -7.06 3.98
CA ILE A 278 9.12 -6.96 2.93
C ILE A 278 8.44 -6.77 1.57
N THR A 279 8.82 -5.72 0.84
CA THR A 279 8.23 -5.36 -0.45
C THR A 279 9.28 -5.08 -1.52
N GLY A 280 8.86 -5.05 -2.79
CA GLY A 280 9.71 -4.65 -3.92
C GLY A 280 10.76 -5.68 -4.38
N LEU A 281 10.80 -6.86 -3.76
CA LEU A 281 11.56 -8.00 -4.28
C LEU A 281 10.81 -8.63 -5.45
N HIS A 282 11.33 -8.43 -6.66
CA HIS A 282 10.88 -9.14 -7.87
C HIS A 282 11.57 -10.50 -8.05
N ILE A 283 12.24 -11.02 -7.02
CA ILE A 283 12.91 -12.31 -7.04
C ILE A 283 12.03 -13.32 -6.30
N GLU A 284 11.34 -14.16 -7.05
CA GLU A 284 10.50 -15.25 -6.51
C GLU A 284 11.39 -16.46 -6.17
N HIS A 285 12.34 -16.29 -5.25
CA HIS A 285 13.13 -17.39 -4.71
C HIS A 285 13.03 -17.42 -3.18
N PRO A 286 12.46 -18.48 -2.57
CA PRO A 286 12.28 -18.57 -1.11
C PRO A 286 13.55 -18.31 -0.30
N THR A 287 14.70 -18.72 -0.84
CA THR A 287 16.03 -18.55 -0.23
C THR A 287 16.43 -17.10 0.01
N VAL A 288 15.94 -16.15 -0.81
CA VAL A 288 16.25 -14.72 -0.63
C VAL A 288 15.49 -14.16 0.56
N TYR A 289 14.23 -14.56 0.75
CA TYR A 289 13.45 -14.16 1.91
C TYR A 289 14.07 -14.71 3.21
N ASP A 290 14.49 -15.97 3.22
CA ASP A 290 15.14 -16.58 4.38
C ASP A 290 16.44 -15.86 4.76
N GLU A 291 17.24 -15.44 3.77
CA GLU A 291 18.45 -14.65 3.99
C GLU A 291 18.13 -13.27 4.59
N ILE A 292 17.12 -12.59 4.06
CA ILE A 292 16.68 -11.29 4.59
C ILE A 292 16.21 -11.45 6.03
N TYR A 293 15.34 -12.40 6.31
CA TYR A 293 14.88 -12.66 7.67
C TYR A 293 16.04 -12.97 8.61
N ARG A 294 17.02 -13.80 8.18
CA ARG A 294 18.21 -14.10 8.97
C ARG A 294 19.02 -12.84 9.32
N ARG A 295 19.11 -11.87 8.41
CA ARG A 295 19.78 -10.58 8.64
C ARG A 295 18.96 -9.62 9.52
N LEU A 296 17.64 -9.66 9.41
CA LEU A 296 16.73 -8.85 10.23
C LEU A 296 16.67 -9.35 11.68
N GLN A 297 16.78 -10.66 11.94
CA GLN A 297 16.62 -11.24 13.29
C GLN A 297 17.54 -10.61 14.37
N PRO A 298 18.87 -10.47 14.13
CA PRO A 298 19.74 -9.78 15.08
C PRO A 298 19.33 -8.32 15.30
N PHE A 299 18.95 -7.61 14.23
CA PHE A 299 18.52 -6.23 14.31
C PHE A 299 17.24 -6.09 15.15
N ILE A 300 16.22 -6.89 14.87
CA ILE A 300 14.94 -6.94 15.63
C ILE A 300 15.19 -7.25 17.11
N THR A 301 16.10 -8.19 17.41
CA THR A 301 16.46 -8.53 18.79
C THR A 301 17.10 -7.35 19.52
N ARG A 302 17.89 -6.53 18.81
CA ARG A 302 18.49 -5.32 19.39
C ARG A 302 17.49 -4.16 19.51
N LEU A 303 16.54 -4.01 18.57
CA LEU A 303 15.54 -2.94 18.58
C LEU A 303 14.79 -2.85 19.92
N GLY A 304 14.39 -3.99 20.48
CA GLY A 304 13.73 -4.05 21.80
C GLY A 304 14.55 -3.49 22.96
N LYS A 305 15.85 -3.25 22.77
CA LYS A 305 16.79 -2.72 23.78
C LYS A 305 17.27 -1.29 23.48
N MET A 306 16.97 -0.75 22.30
CA MET A 306 17.72 0.38 21.73
C MET A 306 16.98 1.73 21.68
N GLY A 307 15.66 1.75 21.50
CA GLY A 307 14.91 2.98 21.19
C GLY A 307 13.93 3.45 22.25
N PRO A 308 13.39 4.68 22.12
CA PRO A 308 12.23 5.09 22.88
C PRO A 308 11.00 4.34 22.35
N GLY A 309 10.30 3.64 23.24
CA GLY A 309 9.07 2.93 22.89
C GLY A 309 9.27 1.50 22.42
N ILE A 310 8.15 0.80 22.26
CA ILE A 310 8.09 -0.60 21.86
C ILE A 310 7.99 -0.64 20.33
N PRO A 311 8.92 -1.29 19.62
CA PRO A 311 8.80 -1.56 18.18
C PRO A 311 7.51 -2.31 17.84
N THR A 312 6.76 -1.84 16.84
CA THR A 312 5.50 -2.47 16.40
C THR A 312 5.63 -3.00 14.98
N SER A 313 6.04 -2.19 14.02
CA SER A 313 6.17 -2.58 12.60
C SER A 313 7.54 -2.21 12.03
N LEU A 314 8.12 -3.07 11.21
CA LEU A 314 9.36 -2.88 10.45
C LEU A 314 9.09 -3.20 8.98
N SER A 315 9.02 -2.16 8.17
CA SER A 315 8.83 -2.25 6.74
C SER A 315 10.17 -2.12 6.02
N VAL A 316 10.48 -3.06 5.13
CA VAL A 316 11.68 -3.09 4.29
C VAL A 316 11.24 -3.11 2.83
N HIS A 317 11.58 -2.07 2.09
CA HIS A 317 11.28 -1.94 0.68
C HIS A 317 12.56 -2.03 -0.15
N PHE A 318 12.61 -2.96 -1.09
CA PHE A 318 13.70 -3.11 -2.05
C PHE A 318 13.31 -2.51 -3.39
N GLU A 319 14.20 -1.74 -4.00
CA GLU A 319 14.00 -1.19 -5.31
C GLU A 319 15.20 -1.47 -6.20
N ALA A 320 15.00 -2.22 -7.28
CA ALA A 320 16.05 -2.53 -8.25
C ALA A 320 15.97 -1.59 -9.45
N THR A 321 17.06 -0.86 -9.71
CA THR A 321 17.24 -0.07 -10.93
C THR A 321 18.25 -0.77 -11.83
N ARG A 322 17.81 -1.17 -13.03
CA ARG A 322 18.72 -1.70 -14.05
C ARG A 322 19.38 -0.54 -14.78
N LYS A 323 20.66 -0.29 -14.48
CA LYS A 323 21.49 0.66 -15.24
C LYS A 323 22.30 -0.14 -16.27
N SER A 324 21.70 -0.40 -17.44
CA SER A 324 22.35 -0.99 -18.63
C SER A 324 23.23 -2.24 -18.38
N GLY A 325 22.69 -3.45 -18.59
CA GLY A 325 23.42 -4.72 -18.45
C GLY A 325 22.63 -5.77 -17.65
N THR A 326 23.30 -6.82 -17.18
CA THR A 326 22.73 -7.88 -16.32
C THR A 326 22.73 -7.51 -14.83
N GLU A 327 23.45 -6.47 -14.43
CA GLU A 327 23.58 -6.06 -13.03
C GLU A 327 22.50 -5.03 -12.65
N ALA A 328 21.93 -5.21 -11.46
CA ALA A 328 20.93 -4.32 -10.90
C ALA A 328 21.52 -3.56 -9.70
N PHE A 329 21.22 -2.28 -9.63
CA PHE A 329 21.55 -1.43 -8.49
C PHE A 329 20.34 -1.37 -7.57
N TYR A 330 20.51 -1.73 -6.29
CA TYR A 330 19.42 -1.85 -5.34
C TYR A 330 19.41 -0.68 -4.36
N GLU A 331 18.30 0.03 -4.26
CA GLU A 331 18.00 0.91 -3.13
C GLU A 331 17.14 0.14 -2.11
N VAL A 332 17.50 0.22 -0.83
CA VAL A 332 16.74 -0.40 0.26
C VAL A 332 16.30 0.70 1.21
N ARG A 333 14.99 0.78 1.44
CA ARG A 333 14.35 1.66 2.41
C ARG A 333 13.84 0.85 3.59
N VAL A 334 14.14 1.31 4.80
CA VAL A 334 13.70 0.68 6.05
C VAL A 334 12.92 1.70 6.86
N LYS A 335 11.71 1.32 7.27
CA LYS A 335 10.82 2.11 8.13
C LYS A 335 10.49 1.31 9.38
N LEU A 336 10.76 1.87 10.55
CA LEU A 336 10.42 1.31 11.85
C LEU A 336 9.37 2.19 12.52
N VAL A 337 8.25 1.59 12.90
CA VAL A 337 7.24 2.20 13.76
C VAL A 337 7.43 1.69 15.18
N THR A 338 7.40 2.61 16.14
CA THR A 338 7.38 2.31 17.58
C THR A 338 6.23 3.03 18.25
N THR A 339 5.89 2.65 19.48
CA THR A 339 4.90 3.35 20.30
C THR A 339 5.26 4.81 20.63
N LYS A 340 6.47 5.28 20.29
CA LYS A 340 6.92 6.66 20.56
C LYS A 340 7.28 7.45 19.30
N GLY A 341 7.45 6.81 18.14
CA GLY A 341 7.84 7.51 16.92
C GLY A 341 8.00 6.60 15.71
N VAL A 342 8.21 7.22 14.55
CA VAL A 342 8.49 6.55 13.29
C VAL A 342 9.91 6.93 12.85
N TYR A 343 10.67 5.95 12.39
CA TYR A 343 12.06 6.10 11.99
C TYR A 343 12.23 5.55 10.58
N THR A 344 12.88 6.30 9.71
CA THR A 344 13.17 5.88 8.34
C THR A 344 14.67 5.94 8.07
N ALA A 345 15.17 5.07 7.19
CA ALA A 345 16.52 5.07 6.67
C ALA A 345 16.54 4.49 5.25
N ARG A 346 17.56 4.86 4.48
CA ARG A 346 17.78 4.31 3.14
C ARG A 346 19.27 4.11 2.87
N SER A 347 19.61 3.07 2.12
CA SER A 347 20.93 2.89 1.51
C SER A 347 20.79 2.28 0.11
N SER A 348 21.84 2.31 -0.68
CA SER A 348 21.85 1.74 -2.02
C SER A 348 23.18 1.07 -2.36
N ASP A 349 23.13 -0.12 -2.95
CA ASP A 349 24.30 -0.93 -3.30
C ASP A 349 23.98 -1.87 -4.47
N TRP A 350 24.99 -2.38 -5.16
CA TRP A 350 24.82 -3.42 -6.20
C TRP A 350 24.39 -4.76 -5.62
N ASN A 351 24.64 -5.00 -4.33
CA ASN A 351 24.15 -6.13 -3.58
C ASN A 351 23.01 -5.70 -2.64
N PRO A 352 21.79 -6.24 -2.80
CA PRO A 352 20.65 -5.85 -1.97
C PRO A 352 20.87 -6.15 -0.49
N MET A 353 21.71 -7.13 -0.15
CA MET A 353 21.97 -7.51 1.23
C MET A 353 22.99 -6.60 1.92
N ILE A 354 23.84 -5.91 1.15
CA ILE A 354 24.74 -4.86 1.65
C ILE A 354 23.92 -3.60 1.91
N ALA A 355 23.12 -3.17 0.92
CA ALA A 355 22.21 -2.04 1.07
C ALA A 355 21.26 -2.20 2.28
N LEU A 356 20.70 -3.40 2.49
CA LEU A 356 19.87 -3.70 3.66
C LEU A 356 20.65 -3.51 4.97
N LYS A 357 21.88 -4.02 5.05
CA LYS A 357 22.70 -3.92 6.26
C LYS A 357 22.98 -2.45 6.60
N GLU A 358 23.42 -1.67 5.63
CA GLU A 358 23.74 -0.26 5.82
C GLU A 358 22.49 0.57 6.20
N ALA A 359 21.36 0.31 5.55
CA ALA A 359 20.10 0.99 5.89
C ALA A 359 19.68 0.71 7.35
N MET A 360 19.85 -0.53 7.83
CA MET A 360 19.61 -0.87 9.24
C MET A 360 20.60 -0.18 10.20
N GLU A 361 21.87 -0.06 9.82
CA GLU A 361 22.90 0.64 10.62
C GLU A 361 22.59 2.14 10.75
N ILE A 362 22.21 2.79 9.64
CA ILE A 362 21.75 4.19 9.63
C ILE A 362 20.53 4.37 10.53
N LEU A 363 19.56 3.45 10.46
CA LEU A 363 18.36 3.48 11.30
C LEU A 363 18.71 3.32 12.79
N GLU A 364 19.59 2.38 13.12
CA GLU A 364 20.11 2.12 14.47
C GLU A 364 20.79 3.36 15.07
N ASP A 365 21.63 4.04 14.30
CA ASP A 365 22.28 5.28 14.72
C ASP A 365 21.29 6.41 14.95
N ARG A 366 20.28 6.55 14.08
CA ARG A 366 19.23 7.58 14.23
C ARG A 366 18.44 7.38 15.53
N ILE A 367 18.01 6.15 15.82
CA ILE A 367 17.31 5.79 17.06
C ILE A 367 18.18 6.08 18.29
N ARG A 368 19.47 5.70 18.25
CA ARG A 368 20.41 5.92 19.37
C ARG A 368 20.67 7.40 19.64
N ARG A 369 20.77 8.24 18.60
CA ARG A 369 20.99 9.69 18.74
C ARG A 369 19.82 10.37 19.45
N GLU A 370 18.59 10.02 19.11
CA GLU A 370 17.41 10.59 19.77
C GLU A 370 17.32 10.22 21.25
N LYS A 371 17.67 8.97 21.61
CA LYS A 371 17.77 8.52 23.01
C LYS A 371 18.75 9.38 23.83
N LYS A 372 19.91 9.72 23.26
CA LYS A 372 20.93 10.57 23.91
C LYS A 372 20.48 12.03 24.03
N GLY A 373 19.73 12.55 23.07
CA GLY A 373 19.17 13.91 23.11
C GLY A 373 18.15 14.11 24.22
N LYS A 374 17.23 13.15 24.41
CA LYS A 374 16.21 13.20 25.49
C LYS A 374 16.80 13.02 26.90
N SER A 375 17.85 12.22 27.05
CA SER A 375 18.54 12.02 28.35
C SER A 375 19.36 13.22 28.83
N ARG A 376 19.63 14.23 27.98
CA ARG A 376 20.32 15.47 28.35
C ARG A 376 19.37 16.63 28.66
N ALA A 377 18.08 16.48 28.36
CA ALA A 377 17.03 17.47 28.57
C ALA A 377 16.07 17.10 29.73
N SER A 378 16.34 15.99 30.41
CA SER A 378 15.72 15.56 31.67
C SER A 378 16.75 15.72 32.78
#